data_AF-A0A4Y7QG79-F1
#
_entry.id   AF-A0A4Y7QG79-F1
#
_cell.length_a   1.000
_cell.length_b   1.000
_cell.length_c   1.000
_cell.angle_alpha   90.00
_cell.angle_beta   90.00
_cell.angle_gamma   90.00
#
_symmetry.space_group_name_H-M   'P 1'
#
loop_
_entity.id
_entity.type
_entity.pdbx_description
1 polymer ?
#
loop_
_entity_poly.entity_id
_entity_poly.type
_entity_poly.pdbx_seq_one_letter_code
_entity_poly.pdbx_strand_id
1 'polypeptide(L)'
;MLQFGSLSVVLSLLASTAFSVTYQYSDLGFGTKIYGVNLGSWLVLEPWMVPNEWLSMGGQSCSDCSTCIASEFAFAKAYPNTADSKFNQHWSSWFAQSDVDQLVGLGINAVRIPLGYWLVEPLVNRASEFYPRGGMKQLKRGLRQLNAAGIGAILDHHALPGVQDPGQSFTGRCTQDVEFYTDYNYHRALIWSAVMTALSHLDPDFSNVFAIEAVNEPIMNSAQTPGLSTFYSNFVQVVRTVEAALGITNGNGLSAYNANVTAALTSAMTMSGVNAEVASVIKDAIPMLQFAVTQTGVQSVLTSGTRPNRSPLTTMFMDRNWQYGNSPANPADSANGKALYDNHLYYSFGGVAAANPQAYMQSICNLNRVQSDAAYNNSPLIFGEWGLPTQFSATDSFLSMWADAQKLAYSQSGGWLFWNFKFEMSAAAGSYPRQWSYFEGVNRGYLTKDPSVLNNPDVCAPYIANSTSK
;
A
#
# COMPACT_ATOMS: atom_id res chain seq x y z
N MET A 1 55.40 -31.82 47.38
CA MET A 1 54.72 -30.68 48.01
C MET A 1 54.63 -29.57 47.00
N LEU A 2 53.40 -29.17 46.64
CA LEU A 2 52.93 -27.83 46.22
C LEU A 2 51.75 -27.97 45.23
N GLN A 3 50.62 -27.37 45.63
CA GLN A 3 49.35 -27.22 44.92
C GLN A 3 49.49 -26.33 43.68
N PHE A 4 48.62 -26.56 42.68
CA PHE A 4 47.80 -25.58 41.92
C PHE A 4 46.72 -26.45 41.22
N GLY A 5 45.42 -26.19 41.18
CA GLY A 5 44.61 -24.98 41.15
C GLY A 5 43.57 -25.22 40.04
N SER A 6 42.34 -25.61 40.40
CA SER A 6 41.27 -26.02 39.46
C SER A 6 40.61 -24.80 38.79
N LEU A 7 40.64 -24.74 37.46
CA LEU A 7 39.89 -23.76 36.67
C LEU A 7 38.63 -24.43 36.11
N SER A 8 37.46 -24.07 36.65
CA SER A 8 36.15 -24.44 36.10
C SER A 8 35.81 -23.54 34.91
N VAL A 9 35.60 -24.14 33.74
CA VAL A 9 35.07 -23.47 32.56
C VAL A 9 33.58 -23.21 32.78
N VAL A 10 33.20 -21.94 32.91
CA VAL A 10 31.80 -21.50 32.95
C VAL A 10 31.25 -21.56 31.53
N LEU A 11 30.32 -22.47 31.30
CA LEU A 11 29.53 -22.57 30.07
C LEU A 11 28.46 -21.46 30.10
N SER A 12 28.66 -20.37 29.37
CA SER A 12 27.65 -19.32 29.21
C SER A 12 26.52 -19.81 28.29
N LEU A 13 25.39 -20.21 28.88
CA LEU A 13 24.13 -20.33 28.14
C LEU A 13 23.69 -18.94 27.67
N LEU A 14 23.78 -18.69 26.36
CA LEU A 14 23.04 -17.60 25.72
C LEU A 14 21.57 -18.00 25.67
N ALA A 15 20.79 -17.54 26.64
CA ALA A 15 19.34 -17.59 26.57
C ALA A 15 18.87 -16.71 25.40
N SER A 16 18.26 -17.32 24.38
CA SER A 16 17.50 -16.63 23.34
C SER A 16 16.31 -15.95 24.01
N THR A 17 16.47 -14.68 24.37
CA THR A 17 15.36 -13.85 24.80
C THR A 17 14.54 -13.52 23.56
N ALA A 18 13.34 -14.11 23.47
CA ALA A 18 12.34 -13.67 22.52
C ALA A 18 11.97 -12.22 22.89
N PHE A 19 12.58 -11.25 22.22
CA PHE A 19 12.13 -9.87 22.27
C PHE A 19 10.73 -9.83 21.66
N SER A 20 9.70 -9.88 22.51
CA SER A 20 8.35 -9.49 22.10
C SER A 20 8.35 -7.98 21.95
N VAL A 21 8.46 -7.50 20.71
CA VAL A 21 8.24 -6.09 20.42
C VAL A 21 6.78 -5.81 20.77
N THR A 22 6.56 -5.17 21.92
CA THR A 22 5.21 -4.90 22.43
C THR A 22 4.75 -3.59 21.81
N TYR A 23 4.07 -3.67 20.67
CA TYR A 23 3.51 -2.50 20.01
C TYR A 23 2.29 -1.99 20.78
N GLN A 24 2.19 -0.67 20.97
CA GLN A 24 0.94 -0.06 21.38
C GLN A 24 0.06 0.06 20.13
N TYR A 25 -1.15 -0.50 20.16
CA TYR A 25 -2.05 -0.45 19.01
C TYR A 25 -2.38 0.99 18.54
N SER A 26 -2.16 1.99 19.40
CA SER A 26 -2.26 3.42 19.07
C SER A 26 -1.39 3.85 17.89
N ASP A 27 -0.30 3.13 17.61
CA ASP A 27 0.71 3.50 16.62
C ASP A 27 0.29 3.10 15.19
N LEU A 28 -0.68 2.20 15.04
CA LEU A 28 -1.14 1.67 13.74
C LEU A 28 -2.09 2.61 12.97
N GLY A 29 -2.30 3.83 13.44
CA GLY A 29 -3.31 4.76 12.92
C GLY A 29 -4.75 4.35 13.24
N PHE A 30 -5.04 3.05 13.23
CA PHE A 30 -6.37 2.43 13.38
C PHE A 30 -6.62 1.76 14.75
N GLY A 31 -5.65 1.76 15.66
CA GLY A 31 -5.88 1.33 17.05
C GLY A 31 -6.00 -0.19 17.28
N THR A 32 -5.84 -1.00 16.23
CA THR A 32 -5.80 -2.48 16.25
C THR A 32 -4.89 -3.01 15.16
N LYS A 33 -4.51 -4.29 15.21
CA LYS A 33 -3.84 -4.97 14.08
C LYS A 33 -4.67 -4.87 12.80
N ILE A 34 -3.99 -4.72 11.68
CA ILE A 34 -4.58 -4.68 10.34
C ILE A 34 -4.81 -6.11 9.86
N TYR A 35 -6.06 -6.44 9.57
CA TYR A 35 -6.47 -7.68 8.93
C TYR A 35 -7.29 -7.30 7.70
N GLY A 36 -6.58 -7.13 6.60
CA GLY A 36 -7.10 -6.43 5.43
C GLY A 36 -6.93 -7.16 4.12
N VAL A 37 -7.41 -6.50 3.07
CA VAL A 37 -7.22 -6.90 1.67
C VAL A 37 -6.84 -5.67 0.84
N ASN A 38 -6.17 -5.91 -0.28
CA ASN A 38 -6.03 -4.90 -1.33
C ASN A 38 -7.32 -4.79 -2.14
N LEU A 39 -7.59 -3.62 -2.72
CA LEU A 39 -8.62 -3.40 -3.75
C LEU A 39 -7.97 -3.28 -5.13
N GLY A 40 -7.10 -4.25 -5.45
CA GLY A 40 -6.40 -4.36 -6.72
C GLY A 40 -7.35 -4.51 -7.91
N SER A 41 -6.90 -4.05 -9.07
CA SER A 41 -7.71 -3.91 -10.28
C SER A 41 -8.96 -3.04 -10.13
N TRP A 42 -9.06 -2.19 -9.10
CA TRP A 42 -10.17 -1.23 -9.02
C TRP A 42 -9.83 0.10 -9.70
N LEU A 43 -8.99 0.94 -9.09
CA LEU A 43 -8.66 2.28 -9.63
C LEU A 43 -7.30 2.34 -10.35
N VAL A 44 -6.57 1.23 -10.32
CA VAL A 44 -5.47 0.88 -11.21
C VAL A 44 -5.74 -0.54 -11.68
N LEU A 45 -6.13 -0.70 -12.94
CA LEU A 45 -6.54 -1.97 -13.55
C LEU A 45 -5.32 -2.74 -14.04
N GLU A 46 -5.13 -3.94 -13.49
CA GLU A 46 -4.19 -4.92 -14.01
C GLU A 46 -4.92 -6.04 -14.78
N PRO A 47 -4.63 -6.21 -16.08
CA PRO A 47 -5.39 -7.11 -16.95
C PRO A 47 -5.46 -8.57 -16.48
N TRP A 48 -4.42 -9.05 -15.81
CA TRP A 48 -4.34 -10.45 -15.39
C TRP A 48 -5.37 -10.80 -14.32
N MET A 49 -5.85 -9.84 -13.51
CA MET A 49 -6.89 -10.06 -12.49
C MET A 49 -8.32 -10.04 -13.06
N VAL A 50 -8.50 -9.43 -14.23
CA VAL A 50 -9.80 -9.26 -14.91
C VAL A 50 -9.73 -9.65 -16.39
N PRO A 51 -9.20 -10.84 -16.74
CA PRO A 51 -8.78 -11.14 -18.10
C PRO A 51 -9.92 -11.11 -19.12
N ASN A 52 -11.09 -11.65 -18.79
CA ASN A 52 -12.22 -11.67 -19.72
C ASN A 52 -12.89 -10.28 -19.85
N GLU A 53 -13.06 -9.53 -18.75
CA GLU A 53 -13.50 -8.13 -18.80
C GLU A 53 -12.53 -7.28 -19.62
N TRP A 54 -11.22 -7.39 -19.39
CA TRP A 54 -10.20 -6.64 -20.12
C TRP A 54 -10.27 -6.88 -21.63
N LEU A 55 -10.36 -8.16 -22.04
CA LEU A 55 -10.54 -8.51 -23.45
C LEU A 55 -11.86 -7.94 -24.00
N SER A 56 -12.95 -8.00 -23.24
CA SER A 56 -14.25 -7.45 -23.64
C SER A 56 -14.25 -5.92 -23.78
N MET A 57 -13.43 -5.23 -22.98
CA MET A 57 -13.23 -3.78 -23.08
C MET A 57 -12.51 -3.40 -24.39
N GLY A 58 -11.74 -4.32 -24.98
CA GLY A 58 -10.87 -4.08 -26.13
C GLY A 58 -9.38 -4.15 -25.80
N GLY A 59 -9.04 -4.54 -24.56
CA GLY A 59 -7.68 -4.84 -24.16
C GLY A 59 -7.13 -6.09 -24.86
N GLN A 60 -5.84 -6.34 -24.69
CA GLN A 60 -5.12 -7.46 -25.29
C GLN A 60 -4.34 -8.21 -24.21
N SER A 61 -4.13 -9.51 -24.46
CA SER A 61 -3.24 -10.38 -23.68
C SER A 61 -2.00 -10.68 -24.51
N CYS A 62 -0.82 -10.41 -23.95
CA CYS A 62 0.46 -10.65 -24.60
C CYS A 62 1.52 -11.02 -23.56
N SER A 63 2.60 -11.68 -24.01
CA SER A 63 3.72 -12.05 -23.14
C SER A 63 4.60 -10.86 -22.75
N ASP A 64 4.66 -9.84 -23.62
CA ASP A 64 5.36 -8.59 -23.37
C ASP A 64 4.34 -7.45 -23.39
N CYS A 65 3.98 -6.96 -22.20
CA CYS A 65 2.95 -5.94 -22.04
C CYS A 65 3.26 -4.59 -22.71
N SER A 66 4.52 -4.36 -23.11
CA SER A 66 4.92 -3.14 -23.83
C SER A 66 4.50 -3.16 -25.31
N THR A 67 4.12 -4.33 -25.82
CA THR A 67 3.81 -4.56 -27.24
C THR A 67 2.32 -4.60 -27.57
N CYS A 68 1.45 -4.55 -26.55
CA CYS A 68 0.00 -4.67 -26.74
C CYS A 68 -0.79 -3.76 -25.80
N ILE A 69 -2.12 -3.77 -25.93
CA ILE A 69 -3.04 -3.05 -25.04
C ILE A 69 -3.17 -3.79 -23.71
N ALA A 70 -2.10 -3.81 -22.91
CA ALA A 70 -2.01 -4.51 -21.61
C ALA A 70 -1.78 -3.56 -20.41
N SER A 71 -2.08 -2.26 -20.58
CA SER A 71 -2.05 -1.27 -19.50
C SER A 71 -3.11 -0.19 -19.74
N GLU A 72 -3.52 0.52 -18.69
CA GLU A 72 -4.48 1.62 -18.81
C GLU A 72 -4.01 2.69 -19.80
N PHE A 73 -2.70 2.98 -19.81
CA PHE A 73 -2.11 3.92 -20.75
C PHE A 73 -2.32 3.51 -22.20
N ALA A 74 -1.96 2.27 -22.53
CA ALA A 74 -2.13 1.74 -23.88
C ALA A 74 -3.61 1.70 -24.27
N PHE A 75 -4.50 1.40 -23.33
CA PHE A 75 -5.94 1.36 -23.56
C PHE A 75 -6.51 2.74 -23.85
N ALA A 76 -6.23 3.72 -23.00
CA ALA A 76 -6.70 5.08 -23.17
C ALA A 76 -6.16 5.72 -24.47
N LYS A 77 -4.93 5.38 -24.85
CA LYS A 77 -4.34 5.77 -26.14
C LYS A 77 -5.06 5.16 -27.33
N ALA A 78 -5.44 3.88 -27.26
CA ALA A 78 -6.15 3.18 -28.33
C ALA A 78 -7.62 3.62 -28.46
N TYR A 79 -8.26 3.99 -27.34
CA TYR A 79 -9.69 4.27 -27.27
C TYR A 79 -10.03 5.65 -26.63
N PRO A 80 -9.45 6.76 -27.12
CA PRO A 80 -9.51 8.06 -26.43
C PRO A 80 -10.93 8.61 -26.23
N ASN A 81 -11.89 8.20 -27.07
CA ASN A 81 -13.28 8.66 -27.00
C ASN A 81 -14.19 7.77 -26.11
N THR A 82 -13.72 6.59 -25.71
CA THR A 82 -14.53 5.61 -24.95
C THR A 82 -13.85 5.10 -23.68
N ALA A 83 -12.58 5.46 -23.45
CA ALA A 83 -11.85 5.07 -22.26
C ALA A 83 -12.60 5.45 -20.98
N ASP A 84 -13.01 6.72 -20.84
CA ASP A 84 -13.69 7.19 -19.63
C ASP A 84 -14.98 6.41 -19.32
N SER A 85 -15.81 6.13 -20.32
CA SER A 85 -17.07 5.40 -20.09
C SER A 85 -16.83 3.94 -19.75
N LYS A 86 -15.87 3.28 -20.41
CA LYS A 86 -15.49 1.89 -20.14
C LYS A 86 -14.86 1.72 -18.76
N PHE A 87 -13.93 2.59 -18.40
CA PHE A 87 -13.33 2.59 -17.06
C PHE A 87 -14.36 2.94 -16.00
N ASN A 88 -15.26 3.89 -16.24
CA ASN A 88 -16.34 4.17 -15.28
C ASN A 88 -17.30 3.00 -15.08
N GLN A 89 -17.60 2.22 -16.13
CA GLN A 89 -18.35 0.98 -16.02
C GLN A 89 -17.59 -0.02 -15.14
N HIS A 90 -16.34 -0.31 -15.49
CA HIS A 90 -15.47 -1.21 -14.72
C HIS A 90 -15.37 -0.81 -13.24
N TRP A 91 -15.01 0.44 -12.95
CA TRP A 91 -14.93 0.97 -11.59
C TRP A 91 -16.23 0.81 -10.79
N SER A 92 -17.37 0.84 -11.47
CA SER A 92 -18.69 0.72 -10.83
C SER A 92 -19.14 -0.71 -10.58
N SER A 93 -18.70 -1.66 -11.41
CA SER A 93 -19.03 -3.08 -11.24
C SER A 93 -17.96 -3.87 -10.49
N TRP A 94 -16.69 -3.47 -10.58
CA TRP A 94 -15.58 -4.19 -9.96
C TRP A 94 -15.50 -3.98 -8.45
N PHE A 95 -15.88 -2.82 -7.92
CA PHE A 95 -16.00 -2.64 -6.47
C PHE A 95 -17.31 -1.95 -6.12
N ALA A 96 -18.25 -2.72 -5.57
CA ALA A 96 -19.62 -2.32 -5.28
C ALA A 96 -19.98 -2.56 -3.81
N GLN A 97 -21.20 -2.16 -3.41
CA GLN A 97 -21.67 -2.31 -2.02
C GLN A 97 -21.63 -3.77 -1.57
N SER A 98 -21.96 -4.72 -2.45
CA SER A 98 -21.91 -6.14 -2.14
C SER A 98 -20.52 -6.64 -1.75
N ASP A 99 -19.47 -6.05 -2.32
CA ASP A 99 -18.10 -6.38 -1.93
C ASP A 99 -17.80 -5.86 -0.53
N VAL A 100 -18.25 -4.64 -0.20
CA VAL A 100 -18.14 -4.07 1.16
C VAL A 100 -18.88 -4.93 2.19
N ASP A 101 -20.11 -5.35 1.88
CA ASP A 101 -20.91 -6.20 2.75
C ASP A 101 -20.23 -7.56 2.99
N GLN A 102 -19.57 -8.10 1.97
CA GLN A 102 -18.78 -9.32 2.08
C GLN A 102 -17.53 -9.12 2.96
N LEU A 103 -16.81 -8.00 2.81
CA LEU A 103 -15.66 -7.67 3.66
C LEU A 103 -16.07 -7.58 5.13
N VAL A 104 -17.19 -6.91 5.44
CA VAL A 104 -17.75 -6.86 6.80
C VAL A 104 -18.08 -8.26 7.32
N GLY A 105 -18.74 -9.09 6.51
CA GLY A 105 -19.06 -10.47 6.87
C GLY A 105 -17.84 -11.37 7.11
N LEU A 106 -16.67 -10.96 6.63
CA LEU A 106 -15.38 -11.61 6.81
C LEU A 106 -14.49 -10.90 7.85
N GLY A 107 -15.04 -10.00 8.65
CA GLY A 107 -14.30 -9.32 9.73
C GLY A 107 -13.12 -8.47 9.25
N ILE A 108 -13.06 -8.12 7.96
CA ILE A 108 -12.01 -7.28 7.40
C ILE A 108 -12.15 -5.86 7.97
N ASN A 109 -11.06 -5.33 8.52
CA ASN A 109 -11.08 -4.04 9.21
C ASN A 109 -10.40 -2.90 8.44
N ALA A 110 -9.60 -3.22 7.42
CA ALA A 110 -8.96 -2.22 6.59
C ALA A 110 -8.80 -2.70 5.14
N VAL A 111 -8.69 -1.73 4.24
CA VAL A 111 -8.34 -1.95 2.83
C VAL A 111 -7.18 -1.07 2.40
N ARG A 112 -6.35 -1.60 1.51
CA ARG A 112 -5.34 -0.83 0.76
C ARG A 112 -5.85 -0.60 -0.65
N ILE A 113 -5.86 0.66 -1.09
CA ILE A 113 -6.47 1.08 -2.35
C ILE A 113 -5.36 1.57 -3.29
N PRO A 114 -4.99 0.77 -4.30
CA PRO A 114 -4.07 1.19 -5.36
C PRO A 114 -4.61 2.37 -6.18
N LEU A 115 -3.88 3.48 -6.23
CA LEU A 115 -4.26 4.69 -6.96
C LEU A 115 -3.16 5.16 -7.93
N GLY A 116 -3.57 5.55 -9.13
CA GLY A 116 -2.70 6.23 -10.09
C GLY A 116 -2.72 7.75 -9.91
N TYR A 117 -1.60 8.41 -10.24
CA TYR A 117 -1.51 9.87 -10.16
C TYR A 117 -2.57 10.58 -11.03
N TRP A 118 -3.04 9.91 -12.10
CA TRP A 118 -4.04 10.44 -13.03
C TRP A 118 -5.42 10.66 -12.42
N LEU A 119 -5.69 10.17 -11.21
CA LEU A 119 -6.89 10.54 -10.44
C LEU A 119 -6.95 12.05 -10.17
N VAL A 120 -5.79 12.70 -10.02
CA VAL A 120 -5.69 14.17 -9.98
C VAL A 120 -5.51 14.64 -11.42
N GLU A 121 -6.63 14.74 -12.14
CA GLU A 121 -6.63 14.85 -13.61
C GLU A 121 -5.77 15.98 -14.22
N PRO A 122 -5.62 17.17 -13.60
CA PRO A 122 -4.79 18.21 -14.17
C PRO A 122 -3.28 18.00 -13.96
N LEU A 123 -2.84 16.97 -13.21
CA LEU A 123 -1.44 16.51 -13.24
C LEU A 123 -1.07 15.82 -14.55
N VAL A 124 -2.05 15.30 -15.30
CA VAL A 124 -1.82 14.54 -16.52
C VAL A 124 -1.55 15.49 -17.68
N ASN A 125 -0.38 15.40 -18.29
CA ASN A 125 -0.05 16.07 -19.53
C ASN A 125 -0.77 15.38 -20.70
N ARG A 126 -2.00 15.81 -20.98
CA ARG A 126 -2.88 15.21 -22.00
C ARG A 126 -2.33 15.25 -23.44
N ALA A 127 -1.22 15.94 -23.70
CA ALA A 127 -0.55 15.90 -24.99
C ALA A 127 0.29 14.63 -25.19
N SER A 128 0.80 14.03 -24.12
CA SER A 128 1.70 12.87 -24.16
C SER A 128 1.27 11.69 -23.27
N GLU A 129 0.37 11.94 -22.32
CA GLU A 129 -0.09 10.97 -21.35
C GLU A 129 -1.57 10.64 -21.56
N PHE A 130 -1.88 9.35 -21.62
CA PHE A 130 -3.22 8.83 -21.90
C PHE A 130 -3.71 8.06 -20.68
N TYR A 131 -4.74 8.54 -20.00
CA TYR A 131 -5.33 7.87 -18.85
C TYR A 131 -6.83 8.18 -18.77
N PRO A 132 -7.66 7.27 -18.27
CA PRO A 132 -9.08 7.52 -18.08
C PRO A 132 -9.32 8.65 -17.06
N ARG A 133 -10.42 9.38 -17.24
CA ARG A 133 -10.91 10.43 -16.34
C ARG A 133 -12.07 9.93 -15.48
N GLY A 134 -12.31 10.59 -14.36
CA GLY A 134 -13.44 10.32 -13.47
C GLY A 134 -13.12 9.48 -12.23
N GLY A 135 -11.90 8.93 -12.11
CA GLY A 135 -11.51 8.03 -11.02
C GLY A 135 -11.71 8.61 -9.61
N MET A 136 -11.51 9.92 -9.42
CA MET A 136 -11.75 10.58 -8.13
C MET A 136 -13.20 10.45 -7.63
N LYS A 137 -14.20 10.45 -8.53
CA LYS A 137 -15.61 10.24 -8.16
C LYS A 137 -15.86 8.82 -7.66
N GLN A 138 -15.14 7.85 -8.24
CA GLN A 138 -15.25 6.44 -7.89
C GLN A 138 -14.56 6.16 -6.55
N LEU A 139 -13.36 6.73 -6.33
CA LEU A 139 -12.69 6.70 -5.04
C LEU A 139 -13.60 7.23 -3.93
N LYS A 140 -14.17 8.42 -4.14
CA LYS A 140 -15.13 9.01 -3.19
C LYS A 140 -16.31 8.08 -2.90
N ARG A 141 -16.90 7.46 -3.94
CA ARG A 141 -18.00 6.51 -3.76
C ARG A 141 -17.56 5.34 -2.87
N GLY A 142 -16.45 4.69 -3.19
CA GLY A 142 -15.99 3.52 -2.43
C GLY A 142 -15.60 3.87 -1.00
N LEU A 143 -14.92 5.00 -0.77
CA LEU A 143 -14.60 5.47 0.58
C LEU A 143 -15.86 5.76 1.39
N ARG A 144 -16.91 6.36 0.80
CA ARG A 144 -18.21 6.51 1.49
C ARG A 144 -18.79 5.17 1.94
N GLN A 145 -18.73 4.15 1.09
CA GLN A 145 -19.27 2.82 1.40
C GLN A 145 -18.45 2.13 2.50
N LEU A 146 -17.12 2.19 2.41
CA LEU A 146 -16.20 1.65 3.41
C LEU A 146 -16.35 2.37 4.76
N ASN A 147 -16.47 3.70 4.74
CA ASN A 147 -16.66 4.53 5.93
C ASN A 147 -17.97 4.19 6.65
N ALA A 148 -19.08 4.05 5.90
CA ALA A 148 -20.35 3.62 6.47
C ALA A 148 -20.30 2.21 7.09
N ALA A 149 -19.39 1.36 6.60
CA ALA A 149 -19.13 0.03 7.12
C ALA A 149 -18.08 -0.03 8.25
N GLY A 150 -17.44 1.09 8.59
CA GLY A 150 -16.38 1.15 9.61
C GLY A 150 -15.04 0.55 9.18
N ILE A 151 -14.80 0.38 7.87
CA ILE A 151 -13.55 -0.16 7.32
C ILE A 151 -12.57 0.99 7.07
N GLY A 152 -11.36 0.91 7.64
CA GLY A 152 -10.28 1.87 7.43
C GLY A 152 -9.69 1.78 6.01
N ALA A 153 -9.21 2.88 5.47
CA ALA A 153 -8.58 2.93 4.14
C ALA A 153 -7.14 3.43 4.18
N ILE A 154 -6.26 2.75 3.45
CA ILE A 154 -4.92 3.18 3.07
C ILE A 154 -4.99 3.64 1.62
N LEU A 155 -4.60 4.89 1.36
CA LEU A 155 -4.45 5.41 0.00
C LEU A 155 -3.05 5.12 -0.48
N ASP A 156 -2.91 4.18 -1.41
CA ASP A 156 -1.62 3.78 -1.93
C ASP A 156 -1.31 4.50 -3.24
N HIS A 157 -0.19 5.24 -3.27
CA HIS A 157 0.32 5.84 -4.49
C HIS A 157 0.97 4.75 -5.37
N HIS A 158 0.10 3.98 -6.03
CA HIS A 158 0.47 2.74 -6.71
C HIS A 158 1.13 2.95 -8.06
N ALA A 159 0.67 3.97 -8.80
CA ALA A 159 1.19 4.29 -10.12
C ALA A 159 1.64 5.76 -10.17
N LEU A 160 2.95 5.95 -10.26
CA LEU A 160 3.61 7.24 -10.11
C LEU A 160 3.73 7.95 -11.48
N PRO A 161 3.81 9.30 -11.49
CA PRO A 161 4.20 10.02 -12.69
C PRO A 161 5.54 9.51 -13.22
N GLY A 162 5.62 9.22 -14.52
CA GLY A 162 6.86 8.75 -15.15
C GLY A 162 7.22 7.29 -14.93
N VAL A 163 6.35 6.45 -14.34
CA VAL A 163 6.59 5.00 -14.12
C VAL A 163 7.76 4.73 -13.16
N GLN A 164 7.46 4.12 -12.00
CA GLN A 164 8.47 3.85 -10.98
C GLN A 164 9.20 2.51 -11.14
N ASP A 165 8.62 1.54 -11.85
CA ASP A 165 9.23 0.21 -12.07
C ASP A 165 8.98 -0.25 -13.52
N PRO A 166 10.03 -0.66 -14.27
CA PRO A 166 9.89 -0.94 -15.69
C PRO A 166 9.15 -2.25 -15.97
N GLY A 167 8.37 -2.27 -17.04
CA GLY A 167 7.73 -3.50 -17.54
C GLY A 167 6.53 -3.97 -16.71
N GLN A 168 6.01 -3.13 -15.83
CA GLN A 168 4.93 -3.48 -14.92
C GLN A 168 3.62 -2.78 -15.29
N SER A 169 2.54 -3.53 -15.45
CA SER A 169 1.21 -2.96 -15.72
C SER A 169 0.64 -2.18 -14.52
N PHE A 170 1.01 -2.55 -13.29
CA PHE A 170 0.54 -1.88 -12.08
C PHE A 170 0.99 -0.42 -11.98
N THR A 171 2.00 -0.01 -12.75
CA THR A 171 2.44 1.39 -12.86
C THR A 171 1.55 2.23 -13.79
N GLY A 172 0.47 1.66 -14.32
CA GLY A 172 -0.45 2.30 -15.27
C GLY A 172 0.04 2.33 -16.72
N ARG A 173 1.36 2.17 -16.95
CA ARG A 173 1.98 2.11 -18.27
C ARG A 173 3.10 1.06 -18.29
N CYS A 174 2.89 -0.03 -19.00
CA CYS A 174 3.95 -1.01 -19.20
C CYS A 174 4.99 -0.49 -20.21
N THR A 175 6.16 -0.09 -19.73
CA THR A 175 7.28 0.43 -20.53
C THR A 175 8.61 0.18 -19.82
N GLN A 176 9.72 0.15 -20.58
CA GLN A 176 11.07 0.10 -20.02
C GLN A 176 11.64 1.49 -19.71
N ASP A 177 10.94 2.54 -20.15
CA ASP A 177 11.34 3.93 -19.98
C ASP A 177 10.83 4.49 -18.65
N VAL A 178 11.74 4.57 -17.68
CA VAL A 178 11.48 4.98 -16.30
C VAL A 178 11.94 6.42 -16.12
N GLU A 179 10.99 7.31 -15.83
CA GLU A 179 11.19 8.75 -15.65
C GLU A 179 10.80 9.23 -14.25
N PHE A 180 10.30 8.35 -13.37
CA PHE A 180 9.84 8.73 -12.03
C PHE A 180 10.95 9.38 -11.18
N TYR A 181 12.18 8.85 -11.24
CA TYR A 181 13.32 9.28 -10.43
C TYR A 181 13.98 10.57 -10.96
N THR A 182 13.16 11.60 -11.19
CA THR A 182 13.55 12.92 -11.65
C THR A 182 12.85 13.99 -10.84
N ASP A 183 13.46 15.17 -10.69
CA ASP A 183 12.86 16.29 -9.94
C ASP A 183 11.45 16.63 -10.46
N TYR A 184 11.24 16.58 -11.79
CA TYR A 184 9.95 16.83 -12.41
C TYR A 184 8.85 15.85 -11.96
N ASN A 185 9.12 14.54 -11.99
CA ASN A 185 8.10 13.55 -11.64
C ASN A 185 7.95 13.36 -10.13
N TYR A 186 9.02 13.55 -9.33
CA TYR A 186 8.90 13.68 -7.88
C TYR A 186 7.99 14.85 -7.48
N HIS A 187 8.16 16.04 -8.09
CA HIS A 187 7.30 17.19 -7.83
C HIS A 187 5.81 16.87 -8.09
N ARG A 188 5.50 16.19 -9.20
CA ARG A 188 4.14 15.77 -9.54
C ARG A 188 3.56 14.76 -8.54
N ALA A 189 4.35 13.79 -8.08
CA ALA A 189 3.93 12.83 -7.06
C ALA A 189 3.70 13.49 -5.69
N LEU A 190 4.51 14.51 -5.35
CA LEU A 190 4.30 15.32 -4.15
C LEU A 190 3.02 16.18 -4.25
N ILE A 191 2.70 16.74 -5.42
CA ILE A 191 1.42 17.43 -5.63
C ILE A 191 0.23 16.47 -5.41
N TRP A 192 0.30 15.25 -5.94
CA TRP A 192 -0.71 14.23 -5.69
C TRP A 192 -0.87 13.98 -4.19
N SER A 193 0.24 13.81 -3.47
CA SER A 193 0.25 13.58 -2.02
C SER A 193 -0.40 14.72 -1.24
N ALA A 194 -0.15 15.97 -1.64
CA ALA A 194 -0.78 17.15 -1.05
C ALA A 194 -2.31 17.16 -1.25
N VAL A 195 -2.77 16.87 -2.47
CA VAL A 195 -4.21 16.84 -2.80
C VAL A 195 -4.92 15.73 -2.04
N MET A 196 -4.37 14.52 -2.02
CA MET A 196 -4.97 13.38 -1.34
C MET A 196 -5.00 13.56 0.19
N THR A 197 -3.94 14.15 0.76
CA THR A 197 -3.92 14.52 2.19
C THR A 197 -5.03 15.53 2.50
N ALA A 198 -5.17 16.58 1.70
CA ALA A 198 -6.20 17.59 1.91
C ALA A 198 -7.61 16.99 1.79
N LEU A 199 -7.87 16.17 0.77
CA LEU A 199 -9.18 15.50 0.60
C LEU A 199 -9.51 14.57 1.76
N SER A 200 -8.52 13.80 2.25
CA SER A 200 -8.69 12.88 3.39
C SER A 200 -9.17 13.59 4.66
N HIS A 201 -8.78 14.85 4.82
CA HIS A 201 -9.16 15.66 5.98
C HIS A 201 -10.42 16.50 5.76
N LEU A 202 -10.68 16.94 4.51
CA LEU A 202 -11.74 17.89 4.16
C LEU A 202 -13.05 17.23 3.71
N ASP A 203 -13.00 16.13 2.95
CA ASP A 203 -14.20 15.46 2.45
C ASP A 203 -14.71 14.45 3.50
N PRO A 204 -15.96 14.57 4.00
CA PRO A 204 -16.53 13.62 4.94
C PRO A 204 -16.55 12.17 4.42
N ASP A 205 -16.64 11.96 3.11
CA ASP A 205 -16.64 10.62 2.52
C ASP A 205 -15.27 9.94 2.63
N PHE A 206 -14.19 10.69 2.92
CA PHE A 206 -12.82 10.18 3.08
C PHE A 206 -12.43 9.98 4.56
N SER A 207 -13.37 10.11 5.50
CA SER A 207 -13.06 10.15 6.93
C SER A 207 -12.43 8.89 7.53
N ASN A 208 -12.54 7.77 6.83
CA ASN A 208 -11.95 6.48 7.19
C ASN A 208 -10.53 6.30 6.64
N VAL A 209 -10.00 7.26 5.88
CA VAL A 209 -8.60 7.24 5.46
C VAL A 209 -7.72 7.52 6.67
N PHE A 210 -6.85 6.57 6.99
CA PHE A 210 -5.94 6.66 8.14
C PHE A 210 -4.46 6.64 7.74
N ALA A 211 -4.14 6.20 6.52
CA ALA A 211 -2.77 6.20 6.01
C ALA A 211 -2.69 6.55 4.52
N ILE A 212 -1.54 7.05 4.13
CA ILE A 212 -1.18 7.36 2.74
C ILE A 212 0.24 6.84 2.47
N GLU A 213 0.39 6.07 1.39
CA GLU A 213 1.66 5.46 1.00
C GLU A 213 2.38 6.31 -0.06
N ALA A 214 3.69 6.50 0.11
CA ALA A 214 4.49 7.40 -0.74
C ALA A 214 4.71 6.87 -2.16
N VAL A 215 4.96 5.57 -2.28
CA VAL A 215 5.28 4.88 -3.54
C VAL A 215 5.09 3.38 -3.35
N ASN A 216 4.33 2.75 -4.24
CA ASN A 216 4.31 1.30 -4.37
C ASN A 216 5.53 0.80 -5.16
N GLU A 217 6.23 -0.19 -4.61
CA GLU A 217 7.25 -0.98 -5.31
C GLU A 217 8.22 -0.16 -6.21
N PRO A 218 8.98 0.81 -5.67
CA PRO A 218 10.05 1.45 -6.44
C PRO A 218 11.12 0.42 -6.81
N ILE A 219 11.97 0.72 -7.79
CA ILE A 219 13.08 -0.15 -8.19
C ILE A 219 13.91 -0.53 -6.95
N MET A 220 14.11 -1.84 -6.75
CA MET A 220 14.79 -2.37 -5.57
C MET A 220 16.29 -2.05 -5.56
N ASN A 221 16.92 -1.86 -6.72
CA ASN A 221 18.32 -1.45 -6.80
C ASN A 221 18.47 0.03 -6.46
N SER A 222 19.03 0.35 -5.30
CA SER A 222 19.17 1.74 -4.83
C SER A 222 20.01 2.63 -5.75
N ALA A 223 20.88 2.03 -6.59
CA ALA A 223 21.66 2.79 -7.58
C ALA A 223 20.81 3.35 -8.73
N GLN A 224 19.59 2.84 -8.92
CA GLN A 224 18.66 3.23 -9.98
C GLN A 224 17.54 4.17 -9.48
N THR A 225 17.56 4.55 -8.20
CA THR A 225 16.54 5.42 -7.59
C THR A 225 17.15 6.70 -7.01
N PRO A 226 17.83 7.53 -7.82
CA PRO A 226 18.47 8.74 -7.32
C PRO A 226 17.45 9.67 -6.65
N GLY A 227 17.82 10.24 -5.51
CA GLY A 227 16.98 11.20 -4.78
C GLY A 227 15.80 10.62 -4.01
N LEU A 228 15.61 9.29 -3.97
CA LEU A 228 14.45 8.68 -3.31
C LEU A 228 14.33 9.04 -1.82
N SER A 229 15.43 9.09 -1.08
CA SER A 229 15.42 9.54 0.33
C SER A 229 14.98 11.00 0.49
N THR A 230 15.33 11.86 -0.47
CA THR A 230 14.86 13.26 -0.50
C THR A 230 13.37 13.31 -0.82
N PHE A 231 12.90 12.49 -1.76
CA PHE A 231 11.48 12.35 -2.06
C PHE A 231 10.67 11.91 -0.82
N TYR A 232 11.14 10.91 -0.05
CA TYR A 232 10.48 10.51 1.20
C TYR A 232 10.43 11.63 2.24
N SER A 233 11.53 12.37 2.40
CA SER A 233 11.58 13.51 3.31
C SER A 233 10.60 14.61 2.90
N ASN A 234 10.52 14.92 1.60
CA ASN A 234 9.58 15.89 1.06
C ASN A 234 8.14 15.40 1.14
N PHE A 235 7.87 14.11 0.92
CA PHE A 235 6.54 13.50 1.05
C PHE A 235 5.99 13.69 2.46
N VAL A 236 6.78 13.32 3.48
CA VAL A 236 6.38 13.53 4.88
C VAL A 236 6.14 15.01 5.15
N GLN A 237 7.06 15.87 4.72
CA GLN A 237 6.93 17.30 4.96
C GLN A 237 5.71 17.92 4.24
N VAL A 238 5.35 17.45 3.04
CA VAL A 238 4.11 17.84 2.34
C VAL A 238 2.89 17.44 3.16
N VAL A 239 2.79 16.18 3.58
CA VAL A 239 1.67 15.68 4.40
C VAL A 239 1.52 16.53 5.67
N ARG A 240 2.62 16.74 6.40
CA ARG A 240 2.59 17.54 7.64
C ARG A 240 2.32 19.02 7.41
N THR A 241 2.75 19.59 6.27
CA THR A 241 2.48 20.99 5.93
C THR A 241 1.00 21.20 5.60
N VAL A 242 0.38 20.28 4.85
CA VAL A 242 -1.07 20.31 4.58
C VAL A 242 -1.85 20.15 5.89
N GLU A 243 -1.49 19.19 6.73
CA GLU A 243 -2.14 18.98 8.02
C GLU A 243 -2.03 20.20 8.94
N ALA A 244 -0.82 20.78 9.05
CA ALA A 244 -0.61 22.00 9.81
C ALA A 244 -1.48 23.15 9.27
N ALA A 245 -1.56 23.33 7.94
CA ALA A 245 -2.44 24.32 7.31
C ALA A 245 -3.91 24.14 7.72
N LEU A 246 -4.37 22.89 7.83
CA LEU A 246 -5.73 22.54 8.23
C LEU A 246 -5.93 22.52 9.76
N GLY A 247 -4.89 22.84 10.53
CA GLY A 247 -4.91 22.77 11.99
C GLY A 247 -5.00 21.34 12.51
N ILE A 248 -4.43 20.36 11.83
CA ILE A 248 -4.40 18.96 12.26
C ILE A 248 -3.00 18.69 12.78
N THR A 249 -2.86 18.50 14.08
CA THR A 249 -1.55 18.33 14.73
C THR A 249 -1.66 17.34 15.90
N ASN A 250 -0.52 16.81 16.34
CA ASN A 250 -0.40 15.91 17.49
C ASN A 250 -0.54 16.66 18.85
N GLY A 251 -1.62 17.45 19.02
CA GLY A 251 -2.00 18.05 20.31
C GLY A 251 -1.75 19.56 20.45
N ASN A 252 -0.74 20.13 19.77
CA ASN A 252 -0.50 21.59 19.75
C ASN A 252 -0.93 22.16 18.40
N GLY A 253 -2.19 22.61 18.31
CA GLY A 253 -2.73 23.21 17.09
C GLY A 253 -2.11 24.58 16.79
N LEU A 254 -2.23 25.02 15.53
CA LEU A 254 -2.06 26.44 15.23
C LEU A 254 -3.03 27.26 16.09
N SER A 255 -2.54 28.38 16.63
CA SER A 255 -3.33 29.30 17.47
C SER A 255 -4.46 30.00 16.71
N ALA A 256 -4.39 30.05 15.38
CA ALA A 256 -5.44 30.56 14.50
C ALA A 256 -5.70 29.58 13.34
N TYR A 257 -6.92 29.06 13.26
CA TYR A 257 -7.41 28.29 12.11
C TYR A 257 -7.96 29.24 11.04
N ASN A 258 -7.54 29.08 9.79
CA ASN A 258 -8.10 29.83 8.66
C ASN A 258 -9.17 28.98 7.96
N ALA A 259 -10.42 29.43 8.03
CA ALA A 259 -11.57 28.77 7.40
C ALA A 259 -11.47 28.70 5.86
N ASN A 260 -10.63 29.55 5.24
CA ASN A 260 -10.34 29.47 3.82
C ASN A 260 -9.11 28.58 3.60
N VAL A 261 -9.34 27.37 3.10
CA VAL A 261 -8.30 26.35 2.87
C VAL A 261 -7.22 26.84 1.92
N THR A 262 -7.59 27.57 0.85
CA THR A 262 -6.59 28.12 -0.09
C THR A 262 -5.68 29.13 0.59
N ALA A 263 -6.24 30.02 1.43
CA ALA A 263 -5.45 30.96 2.20
C ALA A 263 -4.57 30.24 3.26
N ALA A 264 -5.10 29.21 3.91
CA ALA A 264 -4.37 28.40 4.88
C ALA A 264 -3.15 27.72 4.25
N LEU A 265 -3.34 27.04 3.11
CA LEU A 265 -2.26 26.41 2.35
C LEU A 265 -1.24 27.45 1.87
N THR A 266 -1.70 28.63 1.46
CA THR A 266 -0.80 29.73 1.04
C THR A 266 0.08 30.18 2.20
N SER A 267 -0.48 30.36 3.40
CA SER A 267 0.31 30.72 4.58
C SER A 267 1.27 29.61 5.01
N ALA A 268 0.88 28.35 4.83
CA ALA A 268 1.69 27.18 5.20
C ALA A 268 3.03 27.14 4.45
N MET A 269 3.10 27.65 3.23
CA MET A 269 4.34 27.73 2.43
C MET A 269 5.47 28.50 3.12
N THR A 270 5.13 29.42 4.03
CA THR A 270 6.09 30.27 4.75
C THR A 270 6.36 29.82 6.19
N MET A 271 5.82 28.67 6.61
CA MET A 271 6.06 28.15 7.95
C MET A 271 7.52 27.77 8.14
N SER A 272 8.02 27.96 9.36
CA SER A 272 9.39 27.56 9.72
C SER A 272 9.59 26.07 9.47
N GLY A 273 10.69 25.72 8.79
CA GLY A 273 11.04 24.34 8.44
C GLY A 273 10.50 23.85 7.10
N VAL A 274 9.52 24.53 6.49
CA VAL A 274 9.05 24.19 5.13
C VAL A 274 10.14 24.58 4.12
N ASN A 275 10.62 23.59 3.36
CA ASN A 275 11.66 23.82 2.36
C ASN A 275 11.06 24.38 1.05
N ALA A 276 11.93 24.86 0.16
CA ALA A 276 11.51 25.52 -1.08
C ALA A 276 10.72 24.60 -2.02
N GLU A 277 11.08 23.31 -2.08
CA GLU A 277 10.40 22.32 -2.91
C GLU A 277 8.97 22.08 -2.38
N VAL A 278 8.83 21.86 -1.07
CA VAL A 278 7.51 21.69 -0.44
C VAL A 278 6.65 22.94 -0.60
N ALA A 279 7.22 24.14 -0.44
CA ALA A 279 6.48 25.38 -0.70
C ALA A 279 5.96 25.45 -2.15
N SER A 280 6.79 25.06 -3.13
CA SER A 280 6.38 24.99 -4.54
C SER A 280 5.27 23.96 -4.77
N VAL A 281 5.40 22.77 -4.18
CA VAL A 281 4.39 21.71 -4.27
C VAL A 281 3.04 22.20 -3.72
N ILE A 282 3.03 22.83 -2.55
CA ILE A 282 1.78 23.33 -1.94
C ILE A 282 1.13 24.39 -2.83
N LYS A 283 1.93 25.29 -3.41
CA LYS A 283 1.42 26.29 -4.37
C LYS A 283 0.72 25.63 -5.56
N ASP A 284 1.37 24.64 -6.16
CA ASP A 284 0.89 24.00 -7.38
C ASP A 284 -0.23 22.98 -7.12
N ALA A 285 -0.35 22.48 -5.89
CA ALA A 285 -1.45 21.62 -5.44
C ALA A 285 -2.77 22.37 -5.23
N ILE A 286 -2.76 23.67 -4.94
CA ILE A 286 -3.98 24.47 -4.72
C ILE A 286 -4.98 24.37 -5.90
N PRO A 287 -4.61 24.67 -7.16
CA PRO A 287 -5.53 24.55 -8.29
C PRO A 287 -5.96 23.10 -8.54
N MET A 288 -5.11 22.11 -8.23
CA MET A 288 -5.43 20.69 -8.35
C MET A 288 -6.50 20.26 -7.35
N LEU A 289 -6.39 20.72 -6.09
CA LEU A 289 -7.37 20.49 -5.05
C LEU A 289 -8.71 21.15 -5.42
N GLN A 290 -8.69 22.39 -5.91
CA GLN A 290 -9.90 23.10 -6.38
C GLN A 290 -10.61 22.33 -7.50
N PHE A 291 -9.85 21.77 -8.44
CA PHE A 291 -10.39 20.90 -9.48
C PHE A 291 -11.01 19.63 -8.88
N ALA A 292 -10.31 18.95 -7.98
CA ALA A 292 -10.77 17.70 -7.38
C ALA A 292 -12.07 17.87 -6.56
N VAL A 293 -12.18 18.93 -5.74
CA VAL A 293 -13.42 19.21 -4.98
C VAL A 293 -14.56 19.64 -5.90
N THR A 294 -14.24 20.26 -7.04
CA THR A 294 -15.24 20.62 -8.05
C THR A 294 -15.79 19.39 -8.75
N GLN A 295 -14.89 18.49 -9.15
CA GLN A 295 -15.22 17.21 -9.76
C GLN A 295 -16.09 16.34 -8.86
N THR A 296 -15.88 16.39 -7.54
CA THR A 296 -16.58 15.56 -6.54
C THR A 296 -17.75 16.27 -5.85
N GLY A 297 -18.07 17.51 -6.23
CA GLY A 297 -19.23 18.26 -5.75
C GLY A 297 -19.16 18.66 -4.27
N VAL A 298 -17.96 18.89 -3.72
CA VAL A 298 -17.73 19.28 -2.31
C VAL A 298 -16.96 20.59 -2.18
N GLN A 299 -17.13 21.52 -3.11
CA GLN A 299 -16.44 22.81 -3.12
C GLN A 299 -16.62 23.60 -1.81
N SER A 300 -17.74 23.41 -1.11
CA SER A 300 -18.03 24.05 0.18
C SER A 300 -17.03 23.71 1.29
N VAL A 301 -16.27 22.61 1.17
CA VAL A 301 -15.25 22.24 2.17
C VAL A 301 -14.06 23.19 2.16
N LEU A 302 -13.82 23.93 1.07
CA LEU A 302 -12.70 24.87 0.96
C LEU A 302 -12.90 26.16 1.75
N THR A 303 -14.15 26.47 2.12
CA THR A 303 -14.52 27.68 2.87
C THR A 303 -15.32 27.36 4.12
N SER A 304 -15.32 26.09 4.54
CA SER A 304 -15.97 25.67 5.77
C SER A 304 -15.35 26.40 6.96
N GLY A 305 -16.19 27.10 7.74
CA GLY A 305 -15.78 27.70 9.02
C GLY A 305 -15.40 26.66 10.09
N THR A 306 -15.65 25.38 9.83
CA THR A 306 -15.44 24.30 10.80
C THR A 306 -14.09 23.63 10.57
N ARG A 307 -13.22 23.73 11.56
CA ARG A 307 -11.95 23.00 11.60
C ARG A 307 -12.22 21.48 11.57
N PRO A 308 -11.55 20.71 10.69
CA PRO A 308 -11.67 19.26 10.70
C PRO A 308 -11.25 18.70 12.06
N ASN A 309 -12.11 17.89 12.67
CA ASN A 309 -11.76 17.11 13.86
C ASN A 309 -11.20 15.76 13.41
N ARG A 310 -9.93 15.76 13.02
CA ARG A 310 -9.21 14.60 12.45
C ARG A 310 -7.89 14.40 13.16
N SER A 311 -7.43 13.15 13.19
CA SER A 311 -6.06 12.82 13.57
C SER A 311 -5.14 12.96 12.36
N PRO A 312 -3.85 13.27 12.55
CA PRO A 312 -2.87 13.19 11.48
C PRO A 312 -2.85 11.79 10.83
N LEU A 313 -2.70 11.76 9.50
CA LEU A 313 -2.53 10.55 8.72
C LEU A 313 -1.22 9.87 9.10
N THR A 314 -1.23 8.54 9.04
CA THR A 314 -0.01 7.75 9.08
C THR A 314 0.65 7.76 7.70
N THR A 315 1.93 8.11 7.63
CA THR A 315 2.70 8.04 6.38
C THR A 315 3.24 6.62 6.20
N MET A 316 3.02 6.02 5.04
CA MET A 316 3.41 4.64 4.74
C MET A 316 4.46 4.58 3.62
N PHE A 317 5.36 3.60 3.70
CA PHE A 317 6.49 3.44 2.79
C PHE A 317 6.85 1.99 2.64
N MET A 318 7.37 1.59 1.48
CA MET A 318 8.13 0.34 1.37
C MET A 318 9.28 0.34 2.39
N ASP A 319 9.43 -0.76 3.12
CA ASP A 319 10.39 -0.92 4.21
C ASP A 319 11.86 -0.80 3.75
N ARG A 320 12.78 -0.58 4.69
CA ARG A 320 14.21 -0.44 4.39
C ARG A 320 14.76 -1.64 3.62
N ASN A 321 14.26 -2.85 3.88
CA ASN A 321 14.77 -4.06 3.23
C ASN A 321 14.18 -4.25 1.81
N TRP A 322 13.28 -3.37 1.37
CA TRP A 322 12.85 -3.30 -0.03
C TRP A 322 14.03 -3.05 -0.98
N GLN A 323 14.92 -2.11 -0.62
CA GLN A 323 16.07 -1.77 -1.45
C GLN A 323 17.36 -2.48 -1.05
N TYR A 324 18.08 -2.96 -2.07
CA TYR A 324 19.47 -3.43 -1.95
C TYR A 324 20.43 -2.43 -2.62
N GLY A 325 21.73 -2.57 -2.33
CA GLY A 325 22.77 -1.70 -2.89
C GLY A 325 23.57 -0.96 -1.82
N ASN A 326 24.40 -0.02 -2.25
CA ASN A 326 25.36 0.66 -1.36
C ASN A 326 24.73 1.77 -0.50
N SER A 327 23.62 2.36 -0.96
CA SER A 327 22.96 3.48 -0.28
C SER A 327 21.43 3.38 -0.41
N PRO A 328 20.80 2.30 0.10
CA PRO A 328 19.35 2.17 0.10
C PRO A 328 18.70 3.27 0.95
N ALA A 329 17.56 3.78 0.51
CA ALA A 329 16.77 4.71 1.29
C ALA A 329 16.23 4.02 2.55
N ASN A 330 16.34 4.65 3.72
CA ASN A 330 15.62 4.23 4.90
C ASN A 330 14.49 5.24 5.17
N PRO A 331 13.22 4.91 4.91
CA PRO A 331 12.11 5.84 5.12
C PRO A 331 11.94 6.24 6.59
N ALA A 332 12.46 5.47 7.54
CA ALA A 332 12.43 5.84 8.95
C ALA A 332 13.22 7.11 9.26
N ASP A 333 14.24 7.44 8.45
CA ASP A 333 15.04 8.67 8.61
C ASP A 333 14.22 9.93 8.27
N SER A 334 13.14 9.77 7.49
CA SER A 334 12.21 10.84 7.10
C SER A 334 10.98 10.93 8.01
N ALA A 335 10.78 9.98 8.92
CA ALA A 335 9.55 9.85 9.70
C ALA A 335 9.32 11.06 10.62
N ASN A 336 8.14 11.67 10.52
CA ASN A 336 7.65 12.70 11.44
C ASN A 336 6.16 12.42 11.70
N GLY A 337 5.82 12.08 12.95
CA GLY A 337 4.51 11.53 13.30
C GLY A 337 4.44 10.01 13.11
N LYS A 338 3.23 9.46 13.00
CA LYS A 338 3.03 8.02 12.81
C LYS A 338 3.54 7.59 11.44
N ALA A 339 4.24 6.46 11.39
CA ALA A 339 4.68 5.82 10.16
C ALA A 339 4.32 4.33 10.14
N LEU A 340 4.01 3.79 8.96
CA LEU A 340 3.93 2.36 8.67
C LEU A 340 5.00 1.99 7.64
N TYR A 341 5.52 0.77 7.74
CA TYR A 341 6.49 0.24 6.81
C TYR A 341 5.87 -0.98 6.13
N ASP A 342 5.74 -0.93 4.82
CA ASP A 342 5.14 -1.95 3.98
C ASP A 342 6.19 -2.92 3.48
N ASN A 343 5.91 -4.21 3.60
CA ASN A 343 6.68 -5.26 3.00
C ASN A 343 5.78 -6.16 2.14
N HIS A 344 6.22 -6.43 0.91
CA HIS A 344 5.57 -7.42 0.06
C HIS A 344 6.36 -8.72 0.07
N LEU A 345 5.69 -9.84 0.36
CA LEU A 345 6.33 -11.15 0.38
C LEU A 345 5.56 -12.16 -0.46
N TYR A 346 6.05 -12.37 -1.67
CA TYR A 346 5.58 -13.39 -2.60
C TYR A 346 6.65 -14.45 -2.82
N TYR A 347 6.28 -15.71 -2.62
CA TYR A 347 7.16 -16.83 -2.94
C TYR A 347 7.07 -17.26 -4.41
N SER A 348 6.01 -16.84 -5.11
CA SER A 348 5.72 -17.20 -6.50
C SER A 348 6.71 -16.64 -7.53
N PHE A 349 7.49 -15.62 -7.17
CA PHE A 349 8.45 -14.98 -8.08
C PHE A 349 9.90 -15.43 -7.90
N GLY A 350 10.17 -16.40 -7.02
CA GLY A 350 11.53 -16.91 -6.80
C GLY A 350 12.28 -16.20 -5.68
N GLY A 351 13.54 -16.60 -5.45
CA GLY A 351 14.47 -15.91 -4.55
C GLY A 351 14.28 -16.12 -3.04
N VAL A 352 13.12 -16.57 -2.58
CA VAL A 352 12.83 -16.72 -1.13
C VAL A 352 13.19 -18.11 -0.60
N ALA A 353 12.72 -19.17 -1.26
CA ALA A 353 12.94 -20.56 -0.87
C ALA A 353 12.85 -21.49 -2.09
N ALA A 354 13.37 -22.71 -1.96
CA ALA A 354 13.21 -23.73 -2.99
C ALA A 354 11.72 -24.04 -3.24
N ALA A 355 11.33 -24.26 -4.50
CA ALA A 355 9.94 -24.43 -4.92
C ALA A 355 9.34 -25.80 -4.54
N ASN A 356 9.16 -26.03 -3.24
CA ASN A 356 8.46 -27.20 -2.72
C ASN A 356 7.79 -26.90 -1.37
N PRO A 357 6.77 -27.70 -0.97
CA PRO A 357 6.04 -27.50 0.29
C PRO A 357 6.93 -27.37 1.53
N GLN A 358 7.93 -28.25 1.69
CA GLN A 358 8.77 -28.30 2.88
C GLN A 358 9.58 -27.00 3.04
N ALA A 359 10.22 -26.55 1.97
CA ALA A 359 11.07 -25.36 2.00
C ALA A 359 10.25 -24.07 2.21
N TYR A 360 9.05 -23.97 1.63
CA TYR A 360 8.16 -22.84 1.86
C TYR A 360 7.73 -22.76 3.33
N MET A 361 7.28 -23.89 3.90
CA MET A 361 6.87 -23.94 5.31
C MET A 361 8.04 -23.66 6.25
N GLN A 362 9.23 -24.22 5.99
CA GLN A 362 10.44 -23.92 6.77
C GLN A 362 10.80 -22.43 6.70
N SER A 363 10.70 -21.81 5.53
CA SER A 363 11.04 -20.41 5.35
C SER A 363 10.07 -19.49 6.08
N ILE A 364 8.75 -19.65 5.90
CA ILE A 364 7.75 -18.78 6.52
C ILE A 364 7.69 -18.94 8.05
N CYS A 365 7.81 -20.17 8.55
CA CYS A 365 7.72 -20.46 9.99
C CYS A 365 8.96 -20.00 10.77
N ASN A 366 10.06 -19.71 10.09
CA ASN A 366 11.28 -19.16 10.68
C ASN A 366 11.56 -17.74 10.16
N LEU A 367 10.56 -17.05 9.61
CA LEU A 367 10.71 -15.69 9.07
C LEU A 367 11.06 -14.72 10.20
N ASN A 368 12.17 -13.99 10.03
CA ASN A 368 12.67 -13.00 10.99
C ASN A 368 12.57 -11.55 10.47
N ARG A 369 11.68 -11.33 9.49
CA ARG A 369 11.60 -10.06 8.75
C ARG A 369 11.14 -8.90 9.64
N VAL A 370 10.11 -9.12 10.45
CA VAL A 370 9.64 -8.14 11.46
C VAL A 370 10.77 -7.67 12.36
N GLN A 371 11.58 -8.59 12.88
CA GLN A 371 12.69 -8.28 13.78
C GLN A 371 13.83 -7.57 13.04
N SER A 372 14.10 -7.98 11.80
CA SER A 372 15.14 -7.39 10.96
C SER A 372 14.81 -5.94 10.58
N ASP A 373 13.55 -5.66 10.25
CA ASP A 373 13.06 -4.31 9.95
C ASP A 373 13.03 -3.40 11.18
N ALA A 374 12.62 -3.94 12.33
CA ALA A 374 12.68 -3.21 13.59
C ALA A 374 14.11 -2.72 13.93
N ALA A 375 15.16 -3.47 13.54
CA ALA A 375 16.56 -3.05 13.72
C ALA A 375 16.95 -1.80 12.90
N TYR A 376 16.17 -1.45 11.88
CA TYR A 376 16.31 -0.24 11.07
C TYR A 376 15.27 0.84 11.43
N ASN A 377 14.62 0.71 12.59
CA ASN A 377 13.49 1.56 13.01
C ASN A 377 12.27 1.48 12.07
N ASN A 378 12.14 0.40 11.29
CA ASN A 378 11.00 0.17 10.42
C ASN A 378 9.93 -0.60 11.20
N SER A 379 9.24 0.12 12.08
CA SER A 379 8.25 -0.45 13.00
C SER A 379 7.10 0.53 13.28
N PRO A 380 5.83 0.08 13.23
CA PRO A 380 5.41 -1.29 12.91
C PRO A 380 5.51 -1.62 11.42
N LEU A 381 5.95 -2.85 11.12
CA LEU A 381 5.91 -3.44 9.78
C LEU A 381 4.50 -3.99 9.48
N ILE A 382 4.01 -3.79 8.27
CA ILE A 382 2.80 -4.40 7.71
C ILE A 382 3.21 -5.25 6.52
N PHE A 383 2.62 -6.42 6.36
CA PHE A 383 2.71 -7.15 5.10
C PHE A 383 1.59 -6.69 4.19
N GLY A 384 1.80 -5.57 3.47
CA GLY A 384 0.79 -4.89 2.66
C GLY A 384 0.39 -5.65 1.41
N GLU A 385 1.24 -6.59 0.98
CA GLU A 385 0.90 -7.55 -0.05
C GLU A 385 1.48 -8.94 0.19
N TRP A 386 0.61 -9.93 0.02
CA TRP A 386 0.94 -11.36 0.01
C TRP A 386 -0.21 -12.15 -0.63
N GLY A 387 0.07 -13.37 -1.08
CA GLY A 387 -0.95 -14.25 -1.66
C GLY A 387 -0.68 -15.73 -1.36
N LEU A 388 -1.47 -16.62 -1.97
CA LEU A 388 -1.23 -18.07 -1.94
C LEU A 388 -0.53 -18.68 -3.18
N PRO A 389 -0.06 -17.94 -4.22
CA PRO A 389 0.56 -18.54 -5.38
C PRO A 389 1.91 -19.19 -5.02
N THR A 390 2.26 -20.24 -5.74
CA THR A 390 3.45 -21.07 -5.50
C THR A 390 4.14 -21.36 -6.82
N GLN A 391 5.45 -21.60 -6.80
CA GLN A 391 6.19 -22.07 -7.99
C GLN A 391 6.08 -23.59 -8.23
N PHE A 392 5.10 -24.24 -7.60
CA PHE A 392 4.78 -25.65 -7.75
C PHE A 392 3.27 -25.83 -7.72
N SER A 393 2.78 -26.98 -8.18
CA SER A 393 1.35 -27.31 -8.13
C SER A 393 0.92 -27.62 -6.69
N ALA A 394 0.43 -26.60 -5.99
CA ALA A 394 0.00 -26.71 -4.60
C ALA A 394 -1.38 -27.38 -4.50
N THR A 395 -1.54 -28.34 -3.58
CA THR A 395 -2.83 -28.95 -3.24
C THR A 395 -3.65 -28.03 -2.33
N ASP A 396 -4.97 -28.25 -2.26
CA ASP A 396 -5.88 -27.46 -1.41
C ASP A 396 -5.50 -27.57 0.07
N SER A 397 -5.13 -28.77 0.51
CA SER A 397 -4.62 -29.01 1.87
C SER A 397 -3.34 -28.24 2.15
N PHE A 398 -2.42 -28.14 1.19
CA PHE A 398 -1.21 -27.33 1.37
C PHE A 398 -1.55 -25.85 1.43
N LEU A 399 -2.46 -25.34 0.59
CA LEU A 399 -2.83 -23.92 0.60
C LEU A 399 -3.48 -23.48 1.91
N SER A 400 -4.26 -24.36 2.56
CA SER A 400 -4.80 -24.09 3.90
C SER A 400 -3.69 -23.96 4.94
N MET A 401 -2.73 -24.89 4.98
CA MET A 401 -1.56 -24.78 5.87
C MET A 401 -0.69 -23.55 5.55
N TRP A 402 -0.49 -23.27 4.27
CA TRP A 402 0.31 -22.16 3.77
C TRP A 402 -0.28 -20.81 4.16
N ALA A 403 -1.61 -20.67 4.05
CA ALA A 403 -2.32 -19.48 4.48
C ALA A 403 -2.16 -19.23 5.99
N ASP A 404 -2.33 -20.26 6.83
CA ASP A 404 -2.18 -20.12 8.27
C ASP A 404 -0.75 -19.75 8.68
N ALA A 405 0.26 -20.38 8.08
CA ALA A 405 1.66 -20.11 8.41
C ALA A 405 2.07 -18.68 8.03
N GLN A 406 1.61 -18.19 6.87
CA GLN A 406 1.78 -16.79 6.47
C GLN A 406 1.07 -15.84 7.44
N LYS A 407 -0.21 -16.07 7.75
CA LYS A 407 -0.96 -15.25 8.72
C LYS A 407 -0.29 -15.22 10.09
N LEU A 408 0.22 -16.36 10.56
CA LEU A 408 0.94 -16.46 11.84
C LEU A 408 2.20 -15.58 11.83
N ALA A 409 3.01 -15.66 10.77
CA ALA A 409 4.22 -14.85 10.62
C ALA A 409 3.89 -13.35 10.52
N TYR A 410 2.94 -12.98 9.67
CA TYR A 410 2.63 -11.59 9.38
C TYR A 410 1.89 -10.88 10.52
N SER A 411 1.18 -11.65 11.36
CA SER A 411 0.53 -11.13 12.56
C SER A 411 1.50 -10.85 13.72
N GLN A 412 2.81 -11.08 13.58
CA GLN A 412 3.79 -10.74 14.62
C GLN A 412 3.99 -9.22 14.77
N SER A 413 3.64 -8.43 13.76
CA SER A 413 3.77 -6.96 13.74
C SER A 413 2.39 -6.29 13.63
N GLY A 414 2.27 -5.23 12.83
CA GLY A 414 1.05 -4.44 12.70
C GLY A 414 -0.07 -5.12 11.90
N GLY A 415 0.20 -6.26 11.25
CA GLY A 415 -0.80 -7.05 10.53
C GLY A 415 -0.48 -7.23 9.04
N TRP A 416 -1.51 -7.47 8.24
CA TRP A 416 -1.36 -7.83 6.83
C TRP A 416 -2.56 -7.43 5.97
N LEU A 417 -2.31 -7.27 4.67
CA LEU A 417 -3.30 -7.02 3.62
C LEU A 417 -3.11 -8.05 2.49
N PHE A 418 -4.09 -8.91 2.28
CA PHE A 418 -4.00 -9.95 1.24
C PHE A 418 -4.17 -9.36 -0.15
N TRP A 419 -3.32 -9.75 -1.09
CA TRP A 419 -3.46 -9.45 -2.52
C TRP A 419 -4.14 -10.65 -3.22
N ASN A 420 -5.40 -10.57 -3.61
CA ASN A 420 -6.32 -9.43 -3.64
C ASN A 420 -7.69 -9.78 -3.03
N PHE A 421 -8.58 -8.81 -2.76
CA PHE A 421 -9.93 -9.11 -2.23
C PHE A 421 -10.69 -10.10 -3.13
N LYS A 422 -10.65 -9.87 -4.45
CA LYS A 422 -11.24 -10.76 -5.44
C LYS A 422 -10.46 -10.80 -6.76
N PHE A 423 -10.88 -11.76 -7.57
CA PHE A 423 -10.37 -12.03 -8.90
C PHE A 423 -11.57 -12.35 -9.81
N GLU A 424 -11.47 -12.07 -11.10
CA GLU A 424 -12.53 -12.40 -12.04
C GLU A 424 -12.73 -13.93 -12.13
N MET A 425 -13.97 -14.39 -11.95
CA MET A 425 -14.32 -15.79 -12.11
C MET A 425 -14.70 -16.07 -13.56
N SER A 426 -13.70 -16.39 -14.39
CA SER A 426 -13.88 -16.67 -15.82
C SER A 426 -13.02 -17.85 -16.29
N ALA A 427 -13.34 -18.40 -17.46
CA ALA A 427 -12.51 -19.43 -18.09
C ALA A 427 -11.09 -18.91 -18.39
N ALA A 428 -10.96 -17.62 -18.73
CA ALA A 428 -9.68 -16.97 -18.98
C ALA A 428 -8.84 -16.81 -17.69
N ALA A 429 -9.49 -16.66 -16.53
CA ALA A 429 -8.83 -16.62 -15.24
C ALA A 429 -8.30 -17.98 -14.77
N GLY A 430 -8.76 -19.10 -15.33
CA GLY A 430 -8.26 -20.43 -15.01
C GLY A 430 -8.24 -20.70 -13.50
N SER A 431 -7.08 -21.11 -12.97
CA SER A 431 -6.89 -21.40 -11.54
C SER A 431 -6.34 -20.23 -10.73
N TYR A 432 -6.13 -19.04 -11.31
CA TYR A 432 -5.63 -17.88 -10.57
C TYR A 432 -6.50 -17.52 -9.35
N PRO A 433 -7.85 -17.51 -9.42
CA PRO A 433 -8.68 -17.12 -8.28
C PRO A 433 -8.45 -17.99 -7.04
N ARG A 434 -8.06 -19.25 -7.22
CA ARG A 434 -7.76 -20.18 -6.12
C ARG A 434 -6.63 -19.67 -5.21
N GLN A 435 -5.73 -18.84 -5.73
CA GLN A 435 -4.53 -18.39 -5.01
C GLN A 435 -4.43 -16.87 -4.83
N TRP A 436 -5.21 -16.10 -5.61
CA TRP A 436 -5.15 -14.63 -5.63
C TRP A 436 -6.45 -13.95 -5.21
N SER A 437 -7.55 -14.68 -4.94
CA SER A 437 -8.77 -14.11 -4.38
C SER A 437 -8.92 -14.49 -2.90
N TYR A 438 -8.99 -13.47 -2.04
CA TYR A 438 -9.28 -13.64 -0.62
C TYR A 438 -10.65 -14.28 -0.42
N PHE A 439 -11.67 -13.77 -1.12
CA PHE A 439 -13.03 -14.32 -1.07
C PHE A 439 -13.07 -15.81 -1.43
N GLU A 440 -12.35 -16.20 -2.49
CA GLU A 440 -12.27 -17.62 -2.87
C GLU A 440 -11.46 -18.45 -1.88
N GLY A 441 -10.38 -17.90 -1.31
CA GLY A 441 -9.62 -18.54 -0.25
C GLY A 441 -10.46 -18.83 0.99
N VAL A 442 -11.39 -17.95 1.36
CA VAL A 442 -12.36 -18.21 2.43
C VAL A 442 -13.40 -19.25 2.02
N ASN A 443 -13.97 -19.14 0.82
CA ASN A 443 -14.97 -20.09 0.33
C ASN A 443 -14.43 -21.54 0.28
N ARG A 444 -13.14 -21.69 0.00
CA ARG A 444 -12.44 -22.98 -0.04
C ARG A 444 -11.94 -23.46 1.32
N GLY A 445 -12.06 -22.65 2.37
CA GLY A 445 -11.56 -22.97 3.71
C GLY A 445 -10.05 -22.89 3.87
N TYR A 446 -9.35 -22.19 2.96
CA TYR A 446 -7.92 -21.89 3.16
C TYR A 446 -7.75 -20.79 4.20
N LEU A 447 -8.67 -19.83 4.19
CA LEU A 447 -8.74 -18.70 5.09
C LEU A 447 -10.02 -18.80 5.93
N THR A 448 -9.94 -18.38 7.18
CA THR A 448 -11.06 -18.35 8.12
C THR A 448 -11.94 -17.11 7.90
N LYS A 449 -13.20 -17.17 8.34
CA LYS A 449 -14.11 -16.00 8.33
C LYS A 449 -13.68 -14.89 9.30
N ASP A 450 -13.16 -15.26 10.47
CA ASP A 450 -12.47 -14.30 11.33
C ASP A 450 -11.00 -14.26 10.91
N PRO A 451 -10.50 -13.15 10.37
CA PRO A 451 -9.17 -13.10 9.79
C PRO A 451 -8.07 -13.20 10.87
N SER A 452 -8.39 -12.92 12.15
CA SER A 452 -7.45 -13.08 13.26
C SER A 452 -7.22 -14.53 13.69
N VAL A 453 -8.13 -15.43 13.33
CA VAL A 453 -8.09 -16.86 13.70
C VAL A 453 -7.34 -17.68 12.64
N LEU A 454 -6.66 -18.75 13.05
CA LEU A 454 -6.01 -19.71 12.16
C LEU A 454 -6.84 -21.01 12.11
N ASN A 455 -6.84 -21.74 11.00
CA ASN A 455 -7.45 -23.08 10.97
C ASN A 455 -6.63 -24.05 11.85
N ASN A 456 -5.31 -23.93 11.83
CA ASN A 456 -4.37 -24.66 12.68
C ASN A 456 -3.35 -23.69 13.33
N PRO A 457 -3.49 -23.35 14.62
CA PRO A 457 -2.54 -22.47 15.31
C PRO A 457 -1.14 -23.08 15.48
N ASP A 458 -1.02 -24.41 15.42
CA ASP A 458 0.26 -25.14 15.57
C ASP A 458 0.91 -25.48 14.22
N VAL A 459 0.44 -24.87 13.11
CA VAL A 459 0.88 -25.20 11.74
C VAL A 459 2.40 -25.12 11.55
N CYS A 460 3.08 -24.26 12.32
CA CYS A 460 4.53 -24.09 12.25
C CYS A 460 5.34 -24.99 13.19
N ALA A 461 4.71 -25.69 14.14
CA ALA A 461 5.42 -26.53 15.11
C ALA A 461 6.36 -27.57 14.48
N PRO A 462 6.01 -28.23 13.34
CA PRO A 462 6.92 -29.18 12.68
C PRO A 462 8.13 -28.55 11.96
N TYR A 463 8.10 -27.23 11.74
CA TYR A 463 9.04 -26.52 10.85
C TYR A 463 9.97 -25.57 11.59
N ILE A 464 9.68 -25.25 12.85
CA ILE A 464 10.59 -24.53 13.73
C ILE A 464 11.67 -25.53 14.15
N ALA A 465 12.93 -25.20 13.89
CA ALA A 465 14.04 -26.07 14.27
C ALA A 465 14.01 -26.29 15.79
N ASN A 466 13.74 -27.52 16.26
CA ASN A 466 14.03 -27.89 17.63
C ASN A 466 15.53 -27.68 17.85
N SER A 467 15.89 -26.85 18.82
CA SER A 467 17.22 -26.75 19.41
C SER A 467 17.62 -28.03 20.19
N THR A 468 17.18 -29.20 19.73
CA THR A 468 17.48 -30.52 20.31
C THR A 468 17.30 -31.62 19.26
N SER A 469 18.36 -31.90 18.50
CA SER A 469 18.92 -33.26 18.30
C SER A 469 19.84 -33.31 17.06
N LYS A 470 21.15 -33.14 17.27
CA LYS A 470 22.18 -34.17 17.03
C LYS A 470 23.54 -33.66 17.49
#